data_AF-A0A1F9LZW5-F1
#
_entry.id   AF-A0A1F9LZW5-F1
#
_cell.length_a   1.000
_cell.length_b   1.000
_cell.length_c   1.000
_cell.angle_alpha   90.00
_cell.angle_beta   90.00
_cell.angle_gamma   90.00
#
_symmetry.space_group_name_H-M   'P 1'
#
loop_
_entity.id
_entity.type
_entity.pdbx_description
1 polymer ?
#
loop_
_entity_poly.entity_id
_entity_poly.type
_entity_poly.pdbx_seq_one_letter_code
_entity_poly.pdbx_strand_id
1 'polypeptide(L)'
;MTISEVAQGIQKYRLKFLPEALEEWNALDGSIKAVLRKVLKKRLETPRLPGSHLHGDLRNCYKIKLRKHGYRLVYSVEEDVLVVIVLAIDKREDMAAYRSAVERLLSGKQEK
;
A
#
# COMPACT_ATOMS: atom_id res chain seq x y z
N MET A 1 -35.86 5.41 -15.99
CA MET A 1 -35.39 6.20 -14.83
C MET A 1 -33.90 6.40 -15.00
N THR A 2 -33.46 7.63 -14.80
CA THR A 2 -32.21 8.25 -15.24
C THR A 2 -30.95 7.55 -14.72
N ILE A 3 -30.02 7.22 -15.63
CA ILE A 3 -28.65 6.75 -15.33
C ILE A 3 -27.73 7.98 -15.10
N SER A 4 -28.30 9.06 -14.59
CA SER A 4 -27.70 10.39 -14.53
C SER A 4 -27.49 10.81 -13.08
N GLU A 5 -26.74 10.05 -12.26
CA GLU A 5 -26.32 10.58 -10.95
C GLU A 5 -25.17 9.86 -10.22
N VAL A 6 -24.20 9.26 -10.92
CA VAL A 6 -22.88 9.02 -10.29
C VAL A 6 -21.75 9.31 -11.27
N ALA A 7 -21.78 10.50 -11.87
CA ALA A 7 -20.53 11.18 -12.23
C ALA A 7 -19.94 11.81 -10.96
N GLN A 8 -19.71 11.01 -9.92
CA GLN A 8 -18.87 11.46 -8.82
C GLN A 8 -17.45 11.42 -9.34
N GLY A 9 -16.83 12.61 -9.45
CA GLY A 9 -15.45 12.75 -9.88
C GLY A 9 -14.59 11.69 -9.21
N ILE A 10 -13.74 11.02 -10.00
CA ILE A 10 -12.92 9.90 -9.54
C ILE A 10 -12.15 10.35 -8.29
N GLN A 11 -12.66 10.02 -7.11
CA GLN A 11 -12.03 10.35 -5.83
C GLN A 11 -10.83 9.43 -5.67
N LYS A 12 -9.73 9.84 -6.32
CA LYS A 12 -8.50 9.09 -6.36
C LYS A 12 -7.83 9.20 -5.00
N TYR A 13 -7.53 8.05 -4.41
CA TYR A 13 -6.82 8.03 -3.13
C TYR A 13 -5.49 8.77 -3.27
N ARG A 14 -5.13 9.54 -2.24
CA ARG A 14 -3.80 10.13 -2.12
C ARG A 14 -2.82 9.07 -1.63
N LEU A 15 -1.57 9.14 -2.10
CA LEU A 15 -0.52 8.23 -1.66
C LEU A 15 0.33 8.92 -0.59
N LYS A 16 0.53 8.26 0.54
CA LYS A 16 1.51 8.62 1.55
C LYS A 16 2.47 7.46 1.79
N PHE A 17 3.65 7.78 2.30
CA PHE A 17 4.63 6.82 2.77
C PHE A 17 4.91 7.11 4.24
N LEU A 18 5.09 6.06 5.04
CA LEU A 18 5.81 6.23 6.30
C LEU A 18 7.27 6.63 6.00
N PRO A 19 7.94 7.39 6.89
CA PRO A 19 9.32 7.83 6.67
C PRO A 19 10.26 6.67 6.30
N GLU A 20 10.17 5.56 7.02
CA GLU A 20 10.98 4.37 6.80
C GLU A 20 10.63 3.70 5.47
N ALA A 21 9.35 3.67 5.11
CA ALA A 21 8.90 3.15 3.82
C ALA A 21 9.36 4.03 2.64
N LEU A 22 9.52 5.33 2.87
CA LEU A 22 10.06 6.26 1.87
C LEU A 22 11.56 6.03 1.66
N GLU A 23 12.31 5.76 2.73
CA GLU A 23 13.72 5.35 2.65
C GLU A 23 13.88 4.05 1.87
N GLU A 24 13.09 3.02 2.22
CA GLU A 24 13.04 1.75 1.48
C GLU A 24 12.71 1.96 0.01
N TRP A 25 11.69 2.80 -0.28
CA TRP A 25 11.35 3.18 -1.64
C TRP A 25 12.54 3.81 -2.36
N ASN A 26 13.23 4.75 -1.73
CA ASN A 26 14.36 5.46 -2.31
C ASN A 26 15.57 4.53 -2.54
N ALA A 27 15.75 3.49 -1.73
CA ALA A 27 16.78 2.48 -1.90
C ALA A 27 16.52 1.51 -3.07
N LEU A 28 15.29 1.45 -3.61
CA LEU A 28 14.98 0.59 -4.74
C LEU A 28 15.66 1.04 -6.04
N ASP A 29 16.00 0.05 -6.86
CA ASP A 29 16.41 0.26 -8.24
C ASP A 29 15.30 0.95 -9.06
N GLY A 30 15.71 1.75 -10.04
CA GLY A 30 14.81 2.51 -10.91
C GLY A 30 13.81 1.64 -11.67
N SER A 31 14.20 0.44 -12.08
CA SER A 31 13.30 -0.50 -12.76
C SER A 31 12.18 -0.98 -11.84
N ILE A 32 12.50 -1.28 -10.58
CA ILE A 32 11.53 -1.74 -9.57
C ILE A 32 10.57 -0.60 -9.21
N LYS A 33 11.10 0.61 -8.98
CA LYS A 33 10.29 1.81 -8.76
C LYS A 33 9.30 2.02 -9.90
N ALA A 34 9.73 1.90 -11.16
CA ALA A 34 8.86 2.09 -12.32
C ALA A 34 7.71 1.07 -12.35
N VAL A 35 7.97 -0.21 -12.04
CA VAL A 35 6.92 -1.23 -11.95
C VAL A 35 5.97 -0.94 -10.78
N LEU A 36 6.49 -0.64 -9.59
CA LEU A 36 5.66 -0.32 -8.43
C LEU A 36 4.78 0.91 -8.67
N ARG A 37 5.31 1.98 -9.27
CA ARG A 37 4.53 3.20 -9.61
C ARG A 37 3.33 2.86 -10.48
N LYS A 38 3.50 2.00 -11.48
CA LYS A 38 2.39 1.56 -12.36
C LYS A 38 1.31 0.81 -11.59
N VAL A 39 1.70 -0.08 -10.66
CA VAL A 39 0.72 -0.83 -9.86
C VAL A 39 0.06 0.07 -8.82
N LEU A 40 0.82 0.92 -8.13
CA LEU A 40 0.30 1.89 -7.15
C LEU A 40 -0.73 2.83 -7.80
N LYS A 41 -0.47 3.35 -9.00
CA LYS A 41 -1.42 4.20 -9.72
C LYS A 41 -2.78 3.53 -9.91
N LYS A 42 -2.80 2.21 -10.20
CA LYS A 42 -4.02 1.39 -10.28
C LYS A 42 -4.65 1.16 -8.91
N ARG A 43 -3.84 1.03 -7.85
CA ARG A 43 -4.34 0.88 -6.47
C ARG A 43 -4.95 2.16 -5.93
N LEU A 44 -4.52 3.34 -6.36
CA LEU A 44 -5.17 4.59 -5.95
C LEU A 44 -6.59 4.74 -6.51
N GLU A 45 -6.94 3.99 -7.56
CA GLU A 45 -8.30 3.93 -8.11
C GLU A 45 -9.13 2.84 -7.42
N THR A 46 -8.50 1.71 -7.07
CA THR A 46 -9.16 0.62 -6.32
C THR A 46 -8.19 0.04 -5.30
N PRO A 47 -8.13 0.59 -4.07
CA PRO A 47 -7.10 0.20 -3.09
C PRO A 47 -7.46 -1.07 -2.35
N ARG A 48 -8.75 -1.39 -2.19
CA ARG A 48 -9.24 -2.59 -1.53
C ARG A 48 -9.42 -3.72 -2.54
N LEU A 49 -8.39 -4.53 -2.71
CA LEU A 49 -8.49 -5.76 -3.49
C LEU A 49 -8.56 -6.98 -2.57
N PRO A 50 -9.65 -7.77 -2.59
CA PRO A 50 -9.83 -8.92 -1.71
C PRO A 50 -8.65 -9.92 -1.77
N GLY A 51 -8.16 -10.24 -2.98
CA GLY A 51 -7.03 -11.15 -3.15
C GLY A 51 -5.66 -10.63 -2.66
N SER A 52 -5.59 -9.36 -2.29
CA SER A 52 -4.40 -8.74 -1.71
C SER A 52 -4.50 -8.48 -0.21
N HIS A 53 -5.66 -8.75 0.39
CA HIS A 53 -5.91 -8.54 1.79
C HIS A 53 -4.95 -9.37 2.66
N LEU A 54 -4.53 -8.78 3.78
CA LEU A 54 -3.75 -9.44 4.82
C LEU A 54 -4.65 -9.83 5.99
N HIS A 55 -4.13 -10.68 6.86
CA HIS A 55 -4.86 -11.24 8.00
C HIS A 55 -4.03 -11.05 9.28
N GLY A 56 -4.62 -11.36 10.44
CA GLY A 56 -3.97 -11.20 11.75
C GLY A 56 -3.75 -9.73 12.09
N ASP A 57 -2.55 -9.37 12.55
CA ASP A 57 -2.19 -8.01 12.94
C ASP A 57 -2.29 -7.01 11.78
N LEU A 58 -2.18 -7.49 10.54
CA LEU A 58 -2.29 -6.71 9.31
C LEU A 58 -3.69 -6.80 8.67
N ARG A 59 -4.74 -7.12 9.42
CA ARG A 59 -6.12 -7.30 8.91
C ARG A 59 -6.75 -6.09 8.21
N ASN A 60 -6.13 -4.91 8.28
CA ASN A 60 -6.59 -3.71 7.58
C ASN A 60 -5.60 -3.28 6.48
N CYS A 61 -4.66 -4.17 6.14
CA CYS A 61 -3.59 -3.91 5.20
C CYS A 61 -3.69 -4.83 3.98
N TYR A 62 -3.02 -4.41 2.93
CA TYR A 62 -3.04 -5.05 1.63
C TYR A 62 -1.60 -5.16 1.11
N LYS A 63 -1.37 -6.11 0.21
CA LYS A 63 -0.04 -6.38 -0.37
C LYS A 63 0.01 -6.27 -1.88
N ILE A 64 1.10 -5.70 -2.40
CA ILE A 64 1.50 -5.81 -3.80
C ILE A 64 2.67 -6.78 -3.87
N LYS A 65 2.59 -7.76 -4.78
CA LYS A 65 3.64 -8.76 -5.01
C LYS A 65 4.31 -8.52 -6.37
N LEU A 66 5.59 -8.19 -6.39
CA LEU A 66 6.40 -8.14 -7.60
C LEU A 66 7.18 -9.44 -7.77
N ARG A 67 6.51 -10.49 -8.27
CA ARG A 67 7.07 -11.85 -8.36
C ARG A 67 8.39 -11.90 -9.13
N LYS A 68 8.50 -11.20 -10.26
CA LYS A 68 9.71 -11.19 -11.10
C LYS A 68 10.91 -10.54 -10.44
N HIS A 69 10.68 -9.57 -9.57
CA HIS A 69 11.75 -8.80 -8.93
C HIS A 69 12.02 -9.26 -7.48
N GLY A 70 11.20 -10.15 -6.94
CA GLY A 70 11.37 -10.63 -5.56
C GLY A 70 11.01 -9.60 -4.49
N TYR A 71 10.13 -8.63 -4.77
CA TYR A 71 9.70 -7.61 -3.80
C TYR A 71 8.24 -7.74 -3.36
N ARG A 72 7.96 -7.22 -2.16
CA ARG A 72 6.63 -7.02 -1.61
C ARG A 72 6.50 -5.60 -1.09
N LEU A 73 5.33 -5.00 -1.31
CA LEU A 73 4.93 -3.73 -0.72
C LEU A 73 3.67 -3.97 0.10
N VAL A 74 3.64 -3.46 1.32
CA VAL A 74 2.48 -3.50 2.22
C VAL A 74 1.94 -2.08 2.41
N TYR A 75 0.62 -1.93 2.29
CA TYR A 75 -0.04 -0.64 2.46
C TYR A 75 -1.35 -0.78 3.27
N SER A 76 -1.73 0.27 3.98
CA SER A 76 -3.05 0.43 4.58
C SER A 76 -3.91 1.40 3.76
N VAL A 77 -5.22 1.36 4.01
CA VAL A 77 -6.21 2.22 3.35
C VAL A 77 -7.02 2.92 4.42
N GLU A 78 -6.94 4.24 4.46
CA GLU A 78 -7.78 5.10 5.30
C GLU A 78 -8.91 5.66 4.43
N GLU A 79 -10.11 5.11 4.58
CA GLU A 79 -11.27 5.50 3.78
C GLU A 79 -11.78 6.89 4.12
N ASP A 80 -11.76 7.26 5.40
CA ASP A 80 -12.30 8.53 5.90
C ASP A 80 -11.61 9.75 5.25
N VAL A 81 -10.32 9.61 4.93
CA VAL A 81 -9.49 10.70 4.37
C VAL A 81 -8.99 10.42 2.95
N LEU A 82 -9.42 9.30 2.35
CA LEU A 82 -9.03 8.81 1.03
C LEU A 82 -7.51 8.74 0.85
N VAL A 83 -6.82 8.05 1.77
CA VAL A 83 -5.36 7.90 1.75
C VAL A 83 -4.96 6.43 1.70
N VAL A 84 -4.02 6.11 0.81
CA VAL A 84 -3.25 4.87 0.85
C VAL A 84 -1.90 5.18 1.49
N ILE A 85 -1.59 4.51 2.60
CA ILE A 85 -0.32 4.68 3.31
C ILE A 85 0.54 3.44 3.06
N VAL A 86 1.69 3.64 2.43
CA VAL A 86 2.69 2.58 2.29
C VAL A 86 3.41 2.40 3.62
N LEU A 87 3.31 1.19 4.17
CA LEU A 87 3.86 0.85 5.48
C LEU A 87 5.27 0.28 5.36
N ALA A 88 5.51 -0.57 4.37
CA ALA A 88 6.81 -1.20 4.15
C ALA A 88 6.99 -1.68 2.72
N ILE A 89 8.22 -1.66 2.24
CA ILE A 89 8.66 -2.20 0.96
C ILE A 89 9.96 -2.95 1.16
N ASP A 90 9.94 -4.25 0.88
CA ASP A 90 11.14 -5.06 1.06
C ASP A 90 11.15 -6.24 0.10
N LYS A 91 12.29 -6.91 0.03
CA LYS A 91 12.45 -8.21 -0.61
C LYS A 91 11.51 -9.22 0.03
N ARG A 92 11.23 -10.28 -0.74
CA ARG A 92 10.32 -11.37 -0.37
C ARG A 92 10.89 -12.23 0.77
N GLU A 93 12.21 -12.18 0.93
CA GLU A 93 12.99 -12.97 1.89
C GLU A 93 12.56 -12.67 3.33
N ASP A 94 12.63 -13.71 4.15
CA ASP A 94 12.37 -13.70 5.60
C ASP A 94 11.09 -13.01 6.07
N MET A 95 10.10 -12.81 5.20
CA MET A 95 8.90 -12.03 5.55
C MET A 95 9.19 -10.59 6.02
N ALA A 96 10.33 -10.01 5.62
CA ALA A 96 10.80 -8.71 6.11
C ALA A 96 9.74 -7.61 5.96
N ALA A 97 9.16 -7.46 4.76
CA ALA A 97 8.09 -6.48 4.53
C ALA A 97 6.86 -6.64 5.45
N TYR A 98 6.55 -7.86 5.92
CA TYR A 98 5.44 -8.07 6.84
C TYR A 98 5.82 -7.73 8.28
N ARG A 99 7.02 -8.13 8.73
CA ARG A 99 7.50 -7.79 10.08
C ARG A 99 7.59 -6.27 10.26
N SER A 100 8.22 -5.58 9.32
CA SER A 100 8.33 -4.11 9.35
C SER A 100 6.95 -3.45 9.33
N ALA A 101 6.00 -3.97 8.53
CA ALA A 101 4.65 -3.44 8.51
C ALA A 101 3.89 -3.67 9.83
N VAL A 102 4.05 -4.82 10.48
CA VAL A 102 3.42 -5.09 11.78
C VAL A 102 3.98 -4.16 12.84
N GLU A 103 5.31 -4.07 12.94
CA GLU A 103 5.99 -3.20 13.90
C GLU A 103 5.53 -1.75 13.76
N ARG A 104 5.54 -1.20 12.54
CA ARG A 104 5.11 0.17 12.25
C ARG A 104 3.62 0.41 12.51
N LEU A 105 2.79 -0.58 12.25
CA LEU A 105 1.35 -0.48 12.53
C LEU A 105 1.05 -0.52 14.04
N LEU A 106 1.87 -1.23 14.82
CA LEU A 106 1.74 -1.30 16.27
C LEU A 106 2.37 -0.07 16.96
N SER A 107 3.49 0.44 16.47
CA SER A 107 4.13 1.66 17.00
C SER A 107 3.31 2.92 16.70
N GLY A 108 2.80 3.06 15.48
CA GLY A 108 1.95 4.19 15.08
C GLY A 108 0.57 4.25 15.77
N LYS A 109 0.18 3.21 16.52
CA LYS A 109 -1.04 3.21 17.36
C LYS A 109 -0.82 3.83 18.74
N GLN A 110 0.42 4.07 19.17
CA GLN A 110 0.70 4.61 20.52
C GLN A 110 0.61 6.14 20.60
N GLU A 111 0.39 6.83 19.47
CA GLU A 111 0.33 8.29 19.40
C GLU A 111 -1.09 8.85 19.17
N LYS A 112 -2.13 8.04 19.43
CA LYS A 112 -3.53 8.49 19.43
C LYS A 112 -4.18 8.38 20.80
#